data_AF-A0A2V7A0N9-F1
#
_entry.id   AF-A0A2V7A0N9-F1
#
_cell.length_a   1.000
_cell.length_b   1.000
_cell.length_c   1.000
_cell.angle_alpha   90.00
_cell.angle_beta   90.00
_cell.angle_gamma   90.00
#
_symmetry.space_group_name_H-M   'P 1'
#
loop_
_entity.id
_entity.type
_entity.pdbx_description
1 polymer ?
#
loop_
_entity_poly.entity_id
_entity_poly.type
_entity_poly.pdbx_seq_one_letter_code
_entity_poly.pdbx_strand_id
1 'polypeptide(L)'
;MLLPEQVQRLVELALAEFAPEWQVTGLCSELSLHNPEHWVSGLGTFGLILRNRQNRSAKVLGWRSGDFRSATYHRGISYRVLEAYADRITDPIRRYFEEIGLMMPGRVAPRAQTATARSSINYAG
;
A
#
# COMPACT_ATOMS: atom_id res chain seq x y z
N MET A 1 4.56 -15.88 -11.27
CA MET A 1 3.46 -15.08 -10.66
C MET A 1 3.55 -15.25 -9.16
N LEU A 2 3.26 -14.18 -8.41
CA LEU A 2 3.25 -14.24 -6.94
C LEU A 2 2.04 -15.06 -6.47
N LEU A 3 2.26 -15.93 -5.49
CA LEU A 3 1.17 -16.63 -4.80
C LEU A 3 0.42 -15.66 -3.87
N PRO A 4 -0.86 -15.90 -3.55
CA PRO A 4 -1.64 -15.04 -2.66
C PRO A 4 -0.96 -14.73 -1.33
N GLU A 5 -0.24 -15.68 -0.74
CA GLU A 5 0.48 -15.53 0.52
C GLU A 5 1.69 -14.60 0.36
N GLN A 6 2.39 -14.66 -0.77
CA GLN A 6 3.50 -13.77 -1.09
C GLN A 6 2.99 -12.33 -1.28
N VAL A 7 1.85 -12.19 -1.97
CA VAL A 7 1.16 -10.90 -2.13
C VAL A 7 0.78 -10.32 -0.78
N GLN A 8 0.12 -11.11 0.07
CA GLN A 8 -0.27 -10.66 1.40
C GLN A 8 0.94 -10.16 2.19
N ARG A 9 2.03 -10.93 2.22
CA ARG A 9 3.26 -10.56 2.92
C ARG A 9 3.87 -9.26 2.39
N LEU A 10 3.91 -9.07 1.07
CA LEU A 10 4.42 -7.83 0.47
C LEU A 10 3.54 -6.62 0.80
N VAL A 11 2.22 -6.80 0.82
CA VAL A 11 1.28 -5.76 1.25
C VAL A 11 1.49 -5.42 2.73
N GLU A 12 1.62 -6.42 3.60
CA GLU A 12 1.88 -6.20 5.03
C GLU A 12 3.18 -5.44 5.29
N LEU A 13 4.25 -5.77 4.54
CA LEU A 13 5.52 -5.04 4.60
C LEU A 13 5.35 -3.58 4.14
N ALA A 14 4.68 -3.36 3.01
CA ALA A 14 4.42 -2.01 2.50
C ALA A 14 3.54 -1.20 3.47
N LEU A 15 2.52 -1.81 4.08
CA LEU A 15 1.69 -1.16 5.10
C LEU A 15 2.53 -0.77 6.32
N ALA A 16 3.39 -1.66 6.81
CA ALA A 16 4.28 -1.34 7.94
C ALA A 16 5.22 -0.16 7.61
N GLU A 17 5.66 -0.05 6.36
CA GLU A 17 6.55 1.02 5.92
C GLU A 17 5.84 2.37 5.71
N PHE A 18 4.64 2.35 5.10
CA PHE A 18 4.02 3.58 4.59
C PHE A 18 2.69 3.95 5.24
N ALA A 19 1.96 2.99 5.82
CA ALA A 19 0.63 3.19 6.39
C ALA A 19 0.42 2.27 7.63
N PRO A 20 1.27 2.40 8.67
CA PRO A 20 1.35 1.43 9.77
C PRO A 20 0.07 1.34 10.62
N GLU A 21 -0.80 2.34 10.54
CA GLU A 21 -2.13 2.34 11.15
C GLU A 21 -3.10 1.37 10.46
N TRP A 22 -2.75 0.79 9.33
CA TRP A 22 -3.57 -0.21 8.62
C TRP A 22 -2.97 -1.60 8.72
N GLN A 23 -3.83 -2.61 8.60
CA GLN A 23 -3.44 -4.02 8.57
C GLN A 23 -4.36 -4.81 7.65
N VAL A 24 -3.85 -5.91 7.10
CA VAL A 24 -4.67 -6.89 6.38
C VAL A 24 -5.50 -7.68 7.40
N THR A 25 -6.80 -7.83 7.14
CA THR A 25 -7.72 -8.63 7.95
C THR A 25 -8.57 -9.52 7.04
N GLY A 26 -8.01 -10.64 6.59
CA GLY A 26 -8.67 -11.57 5.70
C GLY A 26 -7.68 -12.27 4.78
N LEU A 27 -8.19 -13.19 3.97
CA LEU A 27 -7.39 -13.87 2.96
C LEU A 27 -7.16 -12.95 1.76
N CYS A 28 -5.94 -13.00 1.23
CA CYS A 28 -5.62 -12.48 -0.10
C CYS A 28 -6.21 -13.42 -1.16
N SER A 29 -6.83 -12.87 -2.21
CA SER A 29 -7.40 -13.68 -3.29
C SER A 29 -7.07 -13.07 -4.64
N GLU A 30 -6.68 -13.91 -5.60
CA GLU A 30 -6.52 -13.47 -6.99
C GLU A 30 -7.90 -13.23 -7.62
N LEU A 31 -8.01 -12.12 -8.35
CA LEU A 31 -9.27 -11.70 -8.95
C LEU A 31 -9.32 -12.10 -10.42
N SER A 32 -10.40 -12.81 -10.77
CA SER A 32 -10.76 -13.10 -12.16
C SER A 32 -11.35 -11.89 -12.88
N LEU A 33 -10.94 -11.70 -14.15
CA LEU A 33 -11.56 -10.74 -15.09
C LEU A 33 -12.97 -11.14 -15.54
N HIS A 34 -13.33 -12.42 -15.36
CA HIS A 34 -14.62 -12.97 -15.79
C HIS A 34 -15.69 -12.88 -14.71
N ASN A 35 -15.33 -12.43 -13.50
CA ASN A 35 -16.31 -12.18 -12.44
C ASN A 35 -16.69 -10.68 -12.43
N PRO A 36 -17.95 -10.31 -12.71
CA PRO A 36 -18.37 -8.92 -12.76
C PRO A 36 -18.26 -8.19 -11.41
N GLU A 37 -18.30 -8.93 -10.29
CA GLU A 37 -18.13 -8.36 -8.94
C GLU A 37 -16.69 -7.94 -8.65
N HIS A 38 -15.73 -8.51 -9.39
CA HIS A 38 -14.33 -8.17 -9.21
C HIS A 38 -14.00 -6.82 -9.83
N TRP A 39 -13.32 -6.00 -9.05
CA TRP A 39 -12.81 -4.71 -9.48
C TRP A 39 -11.30 -4.77 -9.71
N VAL A 40 -10.94 -5.31 -10.87
CA VAL A 40 -9.55 -5.51 -11.28
C VAL A 40 -8.84 -4.21 -11.66
N SER A 41 -7.51 -4.17 -11.49
CA SER A 41 -6.62 -3.10 -11.97
C SER A 41 -5.76 -3.54 -13.16
N GLY A 42 -5.83 -4.82 -13.55
CA GLY A 42 -5.13 -5.41 -14.69
C GLY A 42 -5.01 -6.93 -14.55
N LEU A 43 -4.20 -7.57 -15.40
CA LEU A 43 -3.84 -8.98 -15.22
C LEU A 43 -3.07 -9.19 -13.90
N GLY A 44 -3.37 -10.28 -13.18
CA GLY A 44 -2.79 -10.58 -11.87
C GLY A 44 -3.12 -9.52 -10.81
N THR A 45 -4.42 -9.22 -10.65
CA THR A 45 -4.91 -8.35 -9.58
C THR A 45 -5.31 -9.17 -8.37
N PHE A 46 -5.00 -8.69 -7.17
CA PHE A 46 -5.36 -9.33 -5.91
C PHE A 46 -6.30 -8.44 -5.09
N GLY A 47 -7.27 -9.08 -4.45
CA GLY A 47 -8.19 -8.47 -3.51
C GLY A 47 -7.80 -8.80 -2.07
N LEU A 48 -7.94 -7.80 -1.18
CA LEU A 48 -7.64 -7.88 0.24
C LEU A 48 -8.65 -7.03 1.02
N ILE A 49 -8.79 -7.32 2.32
CA ILE A 49 -9.52 -6.46 3.25
C ILE A 49 -8.51 -5.82 4.19
N LEU A 50 -8.57 -4.49 4.29
CA LEU A 50 -7.74 -3.70 5.19
C LEU A 50 -8.59 -3.12 6.30
N ARG A 51 -8.06 -3.14 7.53
CA ARG A 51 -8.65 -2.43 8.66
C ARG A 51 -7.66 -1.48 9.29
N ASN A 52 -8.18 -0.32 9.67
CA ASN A 52 -7.43 0.60 10.49
C ASN A 52 -7.35 0.04 11.93
N ARG A 53 -6.20 0.15 12.56
CA ARG A 53 -5.92 -0.34 13.91
C ARG A 53 -6.51 0.56 14.99
N GLN A 54 -6.67 1.85 14.69
CA GLN A 54 -7.08 2.88 15.65
C GLN A 54 -8.58 3.17 15.59
N ASN A 55 -9.19 3.01 14.43
CA ASN A 55 -10.61 3.25 14.23
C ASN A 55 -11.30 2.05 13.55
N ARG A 56 -12.63 2.07 13.49
CA ARG A 56 -13.43 0.97 12.90
C ARG A 56 -13.49 1.02 11.36
N SER A 57 -12.64 1.82 10.71
CA SER A 57 -12.65 1.95 9.24
C SER A 57 -12.11 0.68 8.60
N ALA A 58 -12.77 0.29 7.51
CA ALA A 58 -12.35 -0.82 6.67
C ALA A 58 -12.27 -0.36 5.21
N LYS A 59 -11.33 -0.94 4.47
CA LYS A 59 -11.23 -0.81 3.02
C LYS A 59 -11.23 -2.20 2.40
N VAL A 60 -12.08 -2.41 1.41
CA VAL A 60 -12.13 -3.65 0.64
C VAL A 60 -11.51 -3.36 -0.72
N LEU A 61 -10.44 -4.07 -1.05
CA LEU A 61 -9.74 -3.96 -2.32
C LEU A 61 -10.18 -5.11 -3.21
N GLY A 62 -10.56 -4.82 -4.46
CA GLY A 62 -10.81 -5.87 -5.46
C GLY A 62 -12.26 -6.27 -5.66
N TRP A 63 -13.20 -5.73 -4.88
CA TRP A 63 -14.63 -5.96 -5.05
C TRP A 63 -15.35 -4.63 -5.27
N ARG A 64 -16.38 -4.64 -6.13
CA ARG A 64 -17.21 -3.46 -6.39
C ARG A 64 -18.19 -3.18 -5.26
N SER A 65 -18.65 -4.22 -4.58
CA SER A 65 -19.64 -4.18 -3.51
C SER A 65 -19.44 -5.33 -2.52
N GLY A 66 -20.08 -5.23 -1.36
CA GLY A 66 -20.17 -6.30 -0.37
C GLY A 66 -20.98 -5.85 0.85
N ASP A 67 -21.09 -6.73 1.84
CA ASP A 67 -22.01 -6.52 2.97
C ASP A 67 -21.45 -5.65 4.11
N PHE A 68 -20.25 -5.10 3.95
CA PHE A 68 -19.62 -4.28 4.98
C PHE A 68 -20.11 -2.84 4.90
N ARG A 69 -21.21 -2.52 5.61
CA ARG A 69 -21.83 -1.17 5.63
C ARG A 69 -20.89 -0.01 5.95
N SER A 70 -19.79 -0.25 6.68
CA SER A 70 -18.82 0.77 7.07
C SER A 70 -17.51 0.70 6.28
N ALA A 71 -17.43 -0.13 5.24
CA ALA A 71 -16.24 -0.25 4.40
C ALA A 71 -16.32 0.65 3.16
N THR A 72 -15.16 1.09 2.70
CA THR A 72 -15.02 1.71 1.37
C THR A 72 -14.40 0.71 0.39
N TYR A 73 -14.85 0.74 -0.86
CA TYR A 73 -14.48 -0.23 -1.89
C TYR A 73 -13.54 0.41 -2.91
N HIS A 74 -12.48 -0.31 -3.26
CA HIS A 74 -11.42 0.17 -4.15
C HIS A 74 -11.02 -0.92 -5.13
N ARG A 75 -10.32 -0.53 -6.21
CA ARG A 75 -9.68 -1.50 -7.12
C ARG A 75 -8.75 -2.42 -6.35
N GLY A 76 -8.57 -3.64 -6.84
CA GLY A 76 -7.55 -4.55 -6.31
C GLY A 76 -6.14 -4.10 -6.68
N ILE A 77 -5.15 -4.63 -5.97
CA ILE A 77 -3.74 -4.30 -6.20
C ILE A 77 -3.13 -5.20 -7.30
N SER A 78 -2.45 -4.60 -8.27
CA SER A 78 -1.78 -5.37 -9.33
C SER A 78 -0.47 -5.98 -8.83
N TYR A 79 -0.15 -7.20 -9.29
CA TYR A 79 1.13 -7.84 -9.02
C TYR A 79 2.33 -6.98 -9.44
N ARG A 80 2.22 -6.16 -10.49
CA ARG A 80 3.33 -5.31 -10.97
C ARG A 80 3.71 -4.23 -9.95
N VAL A 81 2.72 -3.71 -9.21
CA VAL A 81 2.96 -2.76 -8.12
C VAL A 81 3.75 -3.43 -7.00
N LEU A 82 3.43 -4.69 -6.69
CA LEU A 82 4.09 -5.47 -5.64
C LEU A 82 5.47 -5.98 -6.05
N GLU A 83 5.63 -6.38 -7.30
CA GLU A 83 6.91 -6.77 -7.89
C GLU A 83 7.88 -5.58 -7.86
N ALA A 84 7.43 -4.40 -8.31
CA ALA A 84 8.22 -3.17 -8.20
C ALA A 84 8.64 -2.87 -6.75
N TYR A 85 7.73 -3.06 -5.78
CA TYR A 85 8.07 -2.88 -4.37
C TYR A 85 9.13 -3.88 -3.88
N ALA A 86 9.03 -5.15 -4.28
CA ALA A 86 10.05 -6.16 -3.98
C ALA A 86 11.42 -5.78 -4.55
N ASP A 87 11.44 -5.15 -5.74
CA ASP A 87 12.63 -4.61 -6.40
C ASP A 87 13.07 -3.24 -5.84
N ARG A 88 12.52 -2.81 -4.70
CA ARG A 88 12.80 -1.53 -4.01
C ARG A 88 12.39 -0.28 -4.80
N ILE A 89 11.53 -0.42 -5.81
CA ILE A 89 10.89 0.69 -6.52
C ILE A 89 9.56 1.01 -5.80
N THR A 90 9.59 1.99 -4.90
CA THR A 90 8.48 2.24 -3.95
C THR A 90 7.41 3.22 -4.42
N ASP A 91 7.66 4.01 -5.47
CA ASP A 91 6.70 5.00 -5.98
C ASP A 91 5.34 4.38 -6.40
N PRO A 92 5.28 3.24 -7.11
CA PRO A 92 4.00 2.63 -7.50
C PRO A 92 3.11 2.25 -6.30
N ILE A 93 3.68 1.64 -5.26
CA ILE A 93 2.90 1.23 -4.08
C ILE A 93 2.43 2.43 -3.27
N ARG A 94 3.26 3.48 -3.17
CA ARG A 94 2.89 4.74 -2.49
C ARG A 94 1.73 5.43 -3.19
N ARG A 95 1.81 5.60 -4.51
CA ARG A 95 0.73 6.20 -5.30
C ARG A 95 -0.57 5.40 -5.16
N TYR A 96 -0.48 4.08 -5.21
CA TYR A 96 -1.64 3.23 -4.99
C TYR A 96 -2.24 3.45 -3.60
N PHE A 97 -1.43 3.47 -2.53
CA PHE A 97 -1.90 3.74 -1.16
C PHE A 97 -2.48 5.15 -0.97
N GLU A 98 -1.95 6.16 -1.64
CA GLU A 98 -2.52 7.51 -1.70
C GLU A 98 -3.87 7.52 -2.42
N GLU A 99 -3.99 6.84 -3.57
CA GLU A 99 -5.24 6.72 -4.35
C GLU A 99 -6.37 6.11 -3.52
N ILE A 100 -6.08 5.05 -2.78
CA ILE A 100 -7.09 4.38 -1.93
C ILE A 100 -7.24 5.05 -0.56
N GLY A 101 -6.52 6.15 -0.31
CA GLY A 101 -6.61 6.95 0.91
C GLY A 101 -6.14 6.22 2.18
N LEU A 102 -5.12 5.37 2.06
CA LEU A 102 -4.35 4.86 3.21
C LEU A 102 -3.34 5.88 3.69
N MET A 103 -2.76 6.63 2.77
CA MET A 103 -1.79 7.68 3.05
C MET A 103 -2.41 9.05 2.77
N MET A 104 -2.11 10.05 3.60
CA MET A 104 -2.45 11.44 3.29
C MET A 104 -1.30 12.09 2.53
N PRO A 105 -1.56 12.74 1.38
CA PRO A 105 -0.52 13.51 0.69
C PRO A 105 -0.05 14.63 1.61
N GLY A 106 1.25 14.64 1.92
CA GLY A 106 1.88 15.69 2.75
C GLY A 106 2.35 15.24 4.13
N ARG A 107 2.04 14.03 4.60
CA ARG A 107 2.68 13.46 5.80
C ARG A 107 4.02 12.83 5.42
N VAL A 108 4.96 13.66 4.97
CA VAL A 108 6.35 13.26 4.79
C VAL A 108 6.89 12.98 6.19
N ALA A 109 7.10 11.70 6.54
CA ALA A 109 7.88 11.35 7.72
C ALA A 109 9.20 12.15 7.64
N PRO A 110 9.63 12.85 8.70
CA PRO A 110 10.84 13.65 8.64
C PRO A 110 11.99 12.74 8.25
N ARG A 111 12.45 12.91 7.00
CA ARG A 111 13.68 12.29 6.50
C ARG A 111 14.75 12.75 7.46
N ALA A 112 15.33 11.83 8.23
CA ALA A 112 16.49 12.12 9.06
C ALA A 112 17.60 12.61 8.13
N GLN A 113 17.69 13.92 7.98
CA GLN A 113 18.77 14.57 7.28
C GLN A 113 19.95 14.46 8.22
N THR A 114 20.83 13.49 7.97
CA THR A 114 22.18 13.49 8.51
C THR A 114 22.83 14.77 8.01
N ALA A 115 22.82 15.79 8.86
CA ALA A 115 23.51 17.04 8.63
C ALA A 115 25.02 16.74 8.65
N THR A 116 25.60 16.57 7.47
CA THR A 116 27.05 16.58 7.30
C THR A 116 27.52 18.01 7.56
N ALA A 117 27.91 18.27 8.81
CA ALA A 117 28.56 19.51 9.21
C ALA A 117 29.82 19.72 8.38
N ARG A 118 29.73 20.57 7.34
CA ARG A 118 30.91 21.11 6.66
C ARG A 118 31.58 22.09 7.62
N SER A 119 32.66 21.63 8.23
CA SER A 119 33.59 22.44 9.02
C SER A 119 34.18 23.54 8.12
N SER A 120 33.82 24.79 8.39
CA SER A 120 34.44 25.97 7.81
C SER A 120 35.73 26.27 8.58
N ILE A 121 36.87 25.95 7.98
CA ILE A 121 38.18 26.40 8.44
C ILE A 121 38.32 27.87 8.02
N ASN A 122 38.26 28.77 8.99
CA ASN A 122 38.69 30.16 8.84
C ASN A 122 40.22 30.20 8.83
N TYR A 123 40.83 30.77 7.81
CA TYR A 123 42.19 31.31 7.90
C TYR A 123 42.09 32.83 7.94
N ALA A 124 42.50 33.39 9.08
CA ALA A 124 42.92 34.77 9.24
C ALA A 124 44.45 34.77 9.34
N GLY A 125 45.12 35.68 8.64
CA GLY A 125 46.58 35.85 8.66
C GLY A 125 47.09 36.42 7.35
#